data_AF-A0A945FC27-F1
#
_entry.id   AF-A0A945FC27-F1
#
_cell.length_a   1.000
_cell.length_b   1.000
_cell.length_c   1.000
_cell.angle_alpha   90.00
_cell.angle_beta   90.00
_cell.angle_gamma   90.00
#
_symmetry.space_group_name_H-M   'P 1'
#
loop_
_entity.id
_entity.type
_entity.pdbx_description
1 polymer ?
#
loop_
_entity_poly.entity_id
_entity_poly.type
_entity_poly.pdbx_seq_one_letter_code
_entity_poly.pdbx_strand_id
1 'polypeptide(L)'
;MMNTVNTYSLRASYVALSFLAAPKAFAADLFGPVPDIGGVSATDTDAIRTGILSVLDIILSFMALIAVIVVVIAGIRLVVSQGEEQEKDKAKKTIFYAIIGLVVILFAQAIVGFVQDIGDNI
;
A
#
# COMPACT_ATOMS: atom_id res chain seq x y z
N MET A 1 -6.64 8.52 -45.18
CA MET A 1 -7.53 7.83 -44.22
C MET A 1 -6.70 7.48 -43.00
N MET A 2 -6.77 8.26 -41.91
CA MET A 2 -6.07 7.91 -40.67
C MET A 2 -6.78 6.70 -40.04
N ASN A 3 -6.03 5.61 -39.88
CA ASN A 3 -6.48 4.33 -39.39
C ASN A 3 -7.04 4.49 -37.96
N THR A 4 -8.32 4.18 -37.76
CA THR A 4 -9.04 4.27 -36.48
C THR A 4 -8.35 3.47 -35.37
N VAL A 5 -7.53 2.49 -35.74
CA VAL A 5 -6.69 1.66 -34.88
C VAL A 5 -5.59 2.46 -34.17
N ASN A 6 -5.10 3.56 -34.75
CA ASN A 6 -4.07 4.42 -34.17
C ASN A 6 -4.60 5.34 -33.05
N THR A 7 -5.91 5.56 -32.99
CA THR A 7 -6.56 6.40 -31.98
C THR A 7 -6.76 5.65 -30.65
N TYR A 8 -6.88 4.32 -30.69
CA TYR A 8 -7.07 3.49 -29.49
C TYR A 8 -5.76 3.13 -28.79
N SER A 9 -4.69 2.88 -29.54
CA SER A 9 -3.35 2.62 -28.99
C SER A 9 -2.80 3.82 -28.21
N LEU A 10 -3.13 5.05 -28.63
CA LEU A 10 -2.75 6.28 -27.93
C LEU A 10 -3.39 6.40 -26.53
N ARG A 11 -4.69 6.06 -26.41
CA ARG A 11 -5.41 6.11 -25.13
C ARG A 11 -4.95 5.00 -24.18
N ALA A 12 -4.65 3.82 -24.72
CA ALA A 12 -4.09 2.70 -23.96
C ALA A 12 -2.69 3.02 -23.41
N SER A 13 -1.84 3.67 -24.20
CA SER A 13 -0.50 4.12 -23.78
C SER A 13 -0.56 5.13 -22.62
N TYR A 14 -1.51 6.07 -22.66
CA TYR A 14 -1.66 7.09 -21.61
C TYR A 14 -2.06 6.48 -20.26
N VAL A 15 -2.96 5.48 -20.26
CA VAL A 15 -3.36 4.76 -19.03
C VAL A 15 -2.17 4.00 -18.44
N ALA A 16 -1.37 3.32 -19.28
CA ALA A 16 -0.17 2.62 -18.84
C ALA A 16 0.88 3.58 -18.25
N LEU A 17 1.07 4.75 -18.86
CA LEU A 17 2.00 5.77 -18.36
C LEU A 17 1.52 6.39 -17.05
N SER A 18 0.21 6.62 -16.90
CA SER A 18 -0.37 7.09 -15.64
C SER A 18 -0.24 6.06 -14.52
N PHE A 19 -0.35 4.77 -14.82
CA PHE A 19 -0.16 3.69 -13.85
C PHE A 19 1.30 3.58 -13.38
N LEU A 20 2.27 4.05 -14.17
CA LEU A 20 3.69 4.03 -13.81
C LEU A 20 4.16 5.32 -13.11
N ALA A 21 3.49 6.46 -13.34
CA ALA A 21 3.82 7.74 -12.73
C ALA A 21 3.00 8.06 -11.45
N ALA A 22 1.77 7.56 -11.35
CA ALA A 22 0.93 7.64 -10.15
C ALA A 22 1.50 6.93 -8.91
N PRO A 23 2.26 5.82 -8.99
CA PRO A 23 2.68 5.06 -7.83
C PRO A 23 3.46 5.90 -6.85
N LYS A 24 4.40 6.75 -7.30
CA LYS A 24 5.27 7.50 -6.39
C LYS A 24 4.56 8.62 -5.62
N ALA A 25 3.58 9.28 -6.25
CA ALA A 25 2.82 10.35 -5.60
C ALA A 25 1.75 9.75 -4.68
N PHE A 26 1.05 8.73 -5.15
CA PHE A 26 0.10 7.97 -4.34
C PHE A 26 0.80 7.27 -3.16
N ALA A 27 2.01 6.75 -3.38
CA ALA A 27 2.81 6.11 -2.34
C ALA A 27 3.33 7.10 -1.31
N ALA A 28 3.81 8.28 -1.71
CA ALA A 28 4.26 9.29 -0.75
C ALA A 28 3.11 9.84 0.10
N ASP A 29 1.91 9.96 -0.47
CA ASP A 29 0.72 10.49 0.22
C ASP A 29 0.05 9.44 1.13
N LEU A 30 0.10 8.15 0.77
CA LEU A 30 -0.43 7.05 1.60
C LEU A 30 0.58 6.43 2.57
N PHE A 31 1.84 6.35 2.15
CA PHE A 31 2.87 5.59 2.85
C PHE A 31 4.00 6.46 3.41
N GLY A 32 3.90 7.78 3.26
CA GLY A 32 4.87 8.74 3.77
C GLY A 32 6.21 8.74 3.02
N PRO A 33 7.10 9.70 3.34
CA PRO A 33 8.49 9.67 2.89
C PRO A 33 9.18 8.40 3.40
N VAL A 34 9.96 7.72 2.56
CA VAL A 34 10.74 6.55 2.98
C VAL A 34 11.70 6.97 4.11
N PRO A 35 11.59 6.39 5.30
CA PRO A 35 12.42 6.75 6.44
C PRO A 35 13.89 6.42 6.17
N ASP A 36 14.77 7.35 6.51
CA ASP A 36 16.22 7.14 6.43
C ASP A 36 16.63 6.12 7.51
N ILE A 37 17.22 5.00 7.10
CA ILE A 37 17.79 4.01 8.02
C ILE A 37 19.18 4.51 8.41
N GLY A 38 19.22 5.63 9.14
CA GLY A 38 20.45 6.18 9.69
C GLY A 38 21.14 5.15 10.58
N GLY A 39 22.45 4.98 10.40
CA GLY A 39 23.24 3.98 11.12
C GLY A 39 23.06 4.06 12.63
N VAL A 40 22.62 2.97 13.24
CA VAL A 40 22.40 2.87 14.69
C VAL A 40 23.74 3.00 15.43
N SER A 41 24.02 4.17 15.99
CA SER A 41 25.14 4.35 16.90
C SER A 41 24.71 3.89 18.29
N ALA A 42 25.28 2.78 18.75
CA ALA A 42 24.83 2.00 19.92
C ALA A 42 25.10 2.66 21.30
N THR A 43 25.21 3.98 21.39
CA THR A 43 25.55 4.67 22.66
C THR A 43 24.37 5.42 23.28
N ASP A 44 23.31 5.73 22.51
CA ASP A 44 22.13 6.45 23.02
C ASP A 44 20.87 5.59 22.93
N THR A 45 20.09 5.55 24.01
CA THR A 45 18.78 4.85 24.06
C THR A 45 17.81 5.42 23.02
N ASP A 46 17.99 6.69 22.66
CA ASP A 46 17.24 7.37 21.61
C ASP A 46 17.58 6.85 20.20
N ALA A 47 18.83 6.43 19.96
CA ALA A 47 19.22 5.83 18.68
C ALA A 47 18.55 4.46 18.45
N ILE A 48 18.34 3.68 19.51
CA ILE A 48 17.62 2.41 19.44
C ILE A 48 16.13 2.67 19.16
N ARG A 49 15.53 3.67 19.83
CA ARG A 49 14.13 4.05 19.61
C ARG A 49 13.89 4.51 18.18
N THR A 50 14.72 5.42 17.68
CA THR A 50 14.63 5.94 16.29
C THR A 50 14.89 4.83 15.26
N GLY A 51 15.84 3.93 15.52
CA GLY A 51 16.08 2.77 14.65
C GLY A 51 14.87 1.83 14.56
N ILE A 52 14.21 1.54 15.68
CA ILE A 52 13.00 0.71 15.70
C ILE A 52 11.85 1.40 14.98
N LEU A 53 11.63 2.70 15.21
CA LEU A 53 10.57 3.46 14.55
C LEU A 53 10.78 3.53 13.03
N SER A 54 12.01 3.77 12.57
CA SER A 54 12.38 3.80 11.15
C SER A 54 12.13 2.43 10.47
N VAL A 55 12.50 1.33 11.13
CA VAL A 55 12.24 -0.02 10.62
C VAL A 55 10.74 -0.33 10.58
N LEU A 56 9.98 0.06 11.60
CA LEU A 56 8.54 -0.15 11.64
C LEU A 56 7.82 0.60 10.51
N ASP A 57 8.19 1.85 10.27
CA ASP A 57 7.58 2.66 9.22
C ASP A 57 7.86 2.10 7.82
N ILE A 58 9.08 1.61 7.57
CA ILE A 58 9.40 0.90 6.32
C ILE A 58 8.59 -0.38 6.15
N ILE A 59 8.46 -1.21 7.19
CA ILE A 59 7.70 -2.46 7.11
C ILE A 59 6.21 -2.17 6.87
N LEU A 60 5.65 -1.18 7.56
CA LEU A 60 4.26 -0.76 7.40
C LEU A 60 3.99 -0.24 5.98
N SER A 61 4.89 0.56 5.43
CA SER A 61 4.83 1.06 4.05
C SER A 61 4.82 -0.09 3.02
N PHE A 62 5.72 -1.07 3.16
CA PHE A 62 5.76 -2.25 2.28
C PHE A 62 4.51 -3.14 2.43
N MET A 63 4.01 -3.33 3.65
CA MET A 63 2.78 -4.09 3.91
C MET A 63 1.56 -3.45 3.25
N ALA A 64 1.48 -2.13 3.27
CA ALA A 64 0.38 -1.40 2.67
C ALA A 64 0.36 -1.52 1.14
N LEU A 65 1.52 -1.51 0.48
CA LEU A 65 1.64 -1.78 -0.95
C LEU A 65 1.11 -3.17 -1.32
N ILE A 66 1.51 -4.20 -0.57
CA ILE A 66 1.07 -5.58 -0.80
C ILE A 66 -0.45 -5.72 -0.60
N ALA A 67 -0.99 -5.04 0.42
CA ALA A 67 -2.42 -5.05 0.70
C ALA A 67 -3.25 -4.55 -0.48
N VAL A 68 -2.83 -3.47 -1.15
CA VAL A 68 -3.52 -2.93 -2.33
C VAL A 68 -3.56 -3.97 -3.47
N ILE A 69 -2.46 -4.67 -3.72
CA ILE A 69 -2.39 -5.71 -4.77
C ILE A 69 -3.40 -6.84 -4.47
N VAL A 70 -3.47 -7.29 -3.22
CA VAL A 70 -4.39 -8.35 -2.80
C VAL A 70 -5.86 -7.91 -2.96
N VAL A 71 -6.18 -6.66 -2.62
CA VAL A 71 -7.53 -6.09 -2.81
C VAL A 71 -7.92 -6.08 -4.29
N VAL A 72 -7.02 -5.67 -5.18
CA VAL A 72 -7.29 -5.65 -6.63
C VAL A 72 -7.54 -7.05 -7.17
N ILE A 73 -6.72 -8.04 -6.79
CA ILE A 73 -6.89 -9.43 -7.22
C ILE A 73 -8.23 -10.00 -6.71
N ALA A 74 -8.58 -9.73 -5.45
CA ALA A 74 -9.83 -10.16 -4.85
C ALA A 74 -11.05 -9.53 -5.54
N GLY A 75 -10.97 -8.24 -5.89
CA GLY A 75 -12.02 -7.52 -6.59
C GLY A 75 -12.26 -8.06 -8.01
N ILE A 76 -11.20 -8.30 -8.78
CA ILE A 76 -11.31 -8.90 -10.12
C ILE A 76 -11.93 -10.29 -10.02
N ARG A 77 -11.50 -11.12 -9.05
CA ARG A 77 -12.06 -12.45 -8.84
C ARG A 77 -13.56 -12.41 -8.53
N LEU A 78 -14.02 -11.45 -7.72
CA LEU A 78 -15.45 -11.28 -7.43
C LEU A 78 -16.27 -11.01 -8.69
N VAL A 79 -15.77 -10.13 -9.57
CA VAL A 79 -16.47 -9.74 -10.82
C VAL A 79 -16.48 -10.86 -11.85
N VAL A 80 -15.42 -11.67 -11.93
CA VAL A 80 -15.33 -12.79 -12.90
C VAL A 80 -16.15 -14.01 -12.46
N SER A 81 -16.43 -14.18 -11.17
CA SER A 81 -17.14 -15.34 -10.60
C SER A 81 -18.64 -15.44 -10.95
N GLN A 82 -19.12 -14.77 -12.00
CA GLN A 82 -20.54 -14.51 -12.26
C GLN A 82 -21.45 -15.76 -12.38
N GLY A 83 -20.90 -16.96 -12.59
CA GLY A 83 -21.66 -18.20 -12.84
C GLY A 83 -21.68 -19.27 -11.74
N GLU A 84 -20.72 -19.30 -10.81
CA GLU A 84 -20.67 -20.30 -9.72
C GLU A 84 -20.78 -19.64 -8.35
N GLU A 85 -21.79 -20.03 -7.57
CA GLU A 85 -21.99 -19.56 -6.18
C GLU A 85 -20.76 -19.85 -5.29
N GLN A 86 -20.08 -20.96 -5.51
CA GLN A 86 -18.90 -21.35 -4.73
C GLN A 86 -17.72 -20.39 -4.91
N GLU A 87 -17.49 -19.91 -6.13
CA GLU A 87 -16.44 -18.92 -6.40
C GLU A 87 -16.83 -17.53 -5.89
N LYS A 88 -18.13 -17.17 -5.94
CA LYS A 88 -18.63 -15.93 -5.32
C LYS A 88 -18.43 -15.91 -3.81
N ASP A 89 -18.71 -17.01 -3.11
CA ASP A 89 -18.56 -17.08 -1.67
C ASP A 89 -17.09 -17.07 -1.23
N LYS A 90 -16.20 -17.71 -1.99
CA LYS A 90 -14.75 -17.58 -1.78
C LYS A 90 -14.28 -16.14 -1.99
N ALA A 91 -14.68 -15.48 -3.08
CA ALA A 91 -14.29 -14.11 -3.35
C ALA A 91 -14.77 -13.13 -2.26
N LYS A 92 -16.02 -13.29 -1.77
CA LYS A 92 -16.54 -12.50 -0.65
C LYS A 92 -15.72 -12.67 0.63
N LYS A 93 -15.38 -13.92 0.99
CA LYS A 93 -14.52 -14.19 2.15
C LYS A 93 -13.15 -13.51 2.00
N THR A 94 -12.53 -13.64 0.82
CA THR A 94 -11.24 -12.99 0.53
C THR A 94 -11.31 -11.47 0.67
N ILE A 95 -12.38 -10.84 0.17
CA ILE A 95 -12.58 -9.39 0.34
C ILE A 95 -12.76 -9.04 1.82
N PHE A 96 -13.52 -9.82 2.58
CA PHE A 96 -13.70 -9.61 4.02
C PHE A 96 -12.37 -9.63 4.76
N TYR A 97 -11.50 -10.59 4.47
CA TYR A 97 -10.15 -10.65 5.03
C TYR A 97 -9.26 -9.49 4.57
N ALA A 98 -9.36 -9.08 3.31
CA ALA A 98 -8.60 -7.94 2.78
C ALA A 98 -9.00 -6.62 3.47
N ILE A 99 -10.29 -6.42 3.75
CA ILE A 99 -10.79 -5.26 4.49
C ILE A 99 -10.23 -5.25 5.93
N ILE A 100 -10.25 -6.40 6.61
CA ILE A 100 -9.68 -6.50 7.96
C ILE A 100 -8.19 -6.15 7.93
N GLY A 101 -7.43 -6.64 6.95
CA GLY A 101 -6.02 -6.29 6.77
C GLY A 101 -5.81 -4.78 6.56
N LEU A 102 -6.64 -4.15 5.73
CA LEU A 102 -6.57 -2.70 5.50
C LEU A 102 -6.84 -1.91 6.80
N VAL A 103 -7.83 -2.32 7.58
CA VAL A 103 -8.14 -1.71 8.88
C VAL A 103 -6.96 -1.83 9.85
N VAL A 104 -6.31 -2.99 9.91
CA VAL A 104 -5.14 -3.20 10.78
C VAL A 104 -3.98 -2.28 10.38
N ILE A 105 -3.73 -2.10 9.09
CA ILE A 105 -2.66 -1.21 8.59
C ILE A 105 -2.94 0.24 9.02
N LEU A 106 -4.18 0.71 8.88
CA LEU A 106 -4.58 2.05 9.31
C LEU A 106 -4.40 2.26 10.81
N PHE A 107 -4.75 1.27 11.63
CA PHE A 107 -4.52 1.32 13.07
C PHE A 107 -3.03 1.29 13.43
N ALA A 108 -2.23 0.49 12.72
CA ALA A 108 -0.80 0.41 12.97
C ALA A 108 -0.10 1.76 12.72
N GLN A 109 -0.46 2.46 11.64
CA GLN A 109 0.07 3.82 11.38
C GLN A 109 -0.30 4.81 12.49
N ALA A 110 -1.55 4.76 12.99
CA ALA A 110 -1.98 5.63 14.08
C ALA A 110 -1.17 5.38 15.37
N ILE A 111 -0.87 4.12 15.69
CA ILE A 111 -0.08 3.76 16.87
C ILE A 111 1.38 4.20 16.69
N VAL A 112 2.00 3.96 15.53
CA VAL A 112 3.38 4.37 15.27
C VAL A 112 3.53 5.88 15.35
N GLY A 113 2.60 6.64 14.74
CA GLY A 113 2.59 8.10 14.85
C GLY A 113 2.49 8.59 16.30
N PHE A 114 1.63 7.97 17.12
CA PHE A 114 1.53 8.31 18.55
C PHE A 114 2.84 8.05 19.32
N VAL A 115 3.55 6.95 19.02
CA VAL A 115 4.84 6.63 19.66
C VAL A 115 5.95 7.59 19.21
N GLN A 116 5.91 8.04 17.96
CA GLN A 116 6.83 9.03 17.41
C GLN A 116 6.61 10.40 18.08
N ASP A 117 5.37 10.87 18.16
CA ASP A 117 5.03 12.15 18.80
C ASP A 117 5.47 12.21 20.28
N ILE A 118 5.29 11.11 21.02
CA ILE A 118 5.78 11.01 22.41
C ILE A 118 7.31 10.97 22.48
N GLY A 119 7.95 10.44 21.44
CA GLY A 119 9.41 10.38 21.35
C GLY A 119 10.05 11.73 21.13
N ASP A 120 9.40 12.58 20.33
CA ASP A 120 9.90 13.92 20.01
C ASP A 120 9.63 14.95 21.15
N ASN A 121 8.75 14.62 22.11
CA ASN A 121 8.32 15.50 23.21
C ASN A 121 9.00 15.21 24.57
N ILE A 122 9.99 14.32 24.61
CA ILE A 122 10.83 14.02 25.78
C ILE A 122 12.28 14.36 25.45
#